data_AF-A0A9D0W0L6-F1
#
_entry.id   AF-A0A9D0W0L6-F1
#
_cell.length_a   1.000
_cell.length_b   1.000
_cell.length_c   1.000
_cell.angle_alpha   90.00
_cell.angle_beta   90.00
_cell.angle_gamma   90.00
#
_symmetry.space_group_name_H-M   'P 1'
#
loop_
_entity.id
_entity.type
_entity.pdbx_description
1 polymer ?
#
loop_
_entity_poly.entity_id
_entity_poly.type
_entity_poly.pdbx_seq_one_letter_code
_entity_poly.pdbx_strand_id
1 'polypeptide(L)' 'MKVWAVANQKGGVGKTTTAVTLAGLLAAAGRRTLLVDLDPQGSLTAYFGFDPDRMDGSVYDLFDARDGAI' A
#
# COMPACT_ATOMS: atom_id res chain seq x y z
N MET A 1 -14.07 10.24 -3.63
CA MET A 1 -13.10 9.14 -3.40
C MET A 1 -13.37 8.56 -2.02
N LYS A 2 -13.34 7.23 -1.84
CA LYS A 2 -13.53 6.58 -0.54
C LYS A 2 -12.20 5.95 -0.13
N VAL A 3 -11.74 6.22 1.09
CA VAL A 3 -10.45 5.74 1.61
C VAL A 3 -10.72 4.74 2.73
N TRP A 4 -10.10 3.58 2.64
CA TRP A 4 -10.17 2.52 3.64
C TRP A 4 -8.78 2.20 4.15
N ALA A 5 -8.63 2.07 5.47
CA ALA A 5 -7.40 1.67 6.11
C ALA A 5 -7.58 0.29 6.74
N VAL A 6 -6.65 -0.63 6.47
CA VAL A 6 -6.59 -1.94 7.11
C VAL A 6 -5.47 -1.90 8.15
N ALA A 7 -5.83 -1.76 9.42
CA ALA A 7 -4.89 -1.54 10.52
C ALA A 7 -5.07 -2.55 11.65
N ASN A 8 -3.95 -3.03 12.18
CA ASN A 8 -3.86 -3.87 13.37
C ASN A 8 -2.40 -3.86 13.86
N GLN A 9 -2.20 -3.62 15.15
CA GLN A 9 -0.88 -3.54 15.78
C GLN A 9 -0.11 -4.87 15.75
N LYS A 10 -0.81 -6.01 15.69
CA LYS A 10 -0.18 -7.33 15.66
C LYS A 10 0.32 -7.66 14.26
N GLY A 11 1.56 -8.15 14.16
CA GLY A 11 2.14 -8.71 12.94
C GLY A 11 1.49 -10.03 12.54
N GLY A 12 1.49 -10.36 11.24
CA GLY A 12 1.04 -11.68 10.76
C GLY A 12 -0.46 -11.98 10.87
N VAL A 13 -1.31 -10.96 11.08
CA VAL A 13 -2.78 -11.13 11.22
C VAL A 13 -3.57 -10.96 9.92
N GLY A 14 -2.89 -10.96 8.77
CA GLY A 14 -3.53 -10.92 7.45
C GLY A 14 -3.89 -9.52 6.92
N LYS A 15 -3.34 -8.43 7.48
CA LYS A 15 -3.62 -7.05 7.00
C LYS A 15 -3.42 -6.88 5.49
N THR A 16 -2.24 -7.25 4.98
CA THR A 16 -1.90 -7.16 3.56
C THR A 16 -2.81 -8.05 2.73
N THR A 17 -3.06 -9.29 3.17
CA THR A 17 -3.98 -10.21 2.50
C THR A 17 -5.39 -9.64 2.38
N THR A 18 -5.92 -9.05 3.46
CA THR A 18 -7.21 -8.37 3.45
C THR A 18 -7.23 -7.18 2.50
N ALA A 19 -6.20 -6.32 2.54
CA ALA A 19 -6.11 -5.15 1.66
C ALA A 19 -6.10 -5.54 0.17
N VAL A 20 -5.25 -6.49 -0.20
CA VAL A 20 -5.17 -7.03 -1.57
C VAL A 20 -6.50 -7.65 -2.00
N THR A 21 -7.08 -8.51 -1.16
CA THR A 21 -8.31 -9.23 -1.51
C THR A 21 -9.46 -8.26 -1.74
N LEU A 22 -9.62 -7.28 -0.84
CA LEU A 22 -10.64 -6.25 -0.94
C LEU A 22 -10.45 -5.40 -2.19
N ALA A 23 -9.22 -5.01 -2.50
CA ALA A 23 -8.91 -4.23 -3.69
C ALA A 23 -9.16 -5.01 -4.99
N GLY A 24 -8.81 -6.30 -5.02
CA GLY A 24 -9.10 -7.19 -6.14
C GLY A 24 -10.60 -7.32 -6.41
N LEU A 25 -11.41 -7.51 -5.36
CA LEU A 25 -12.87 -7.55 -5.48
C LEU A 25 -13.45 -6.22 -5.98
N LEU A 26 -12.96 -5.08 -5.48
CA LEU A 26 -13.38 -3.75 -5.95
C LEU A 26 -13.01 -3.52 -7.42
N ALA A 27 -11.79 -3.88 -7.82
CA ALA A 27 -11.33 -3.79 -9.20
C ALA A 27 -12.16 -4.67 -10.13
N ALA A 28 -12.44 -5.92 -9.74
CA ALA A 28 -13.30 -6.83 -10.48
C ALA A 28 -14.74 -6.29 -10.63
N ALA A 29 -15.23 -5.52 -9.67
CA ALA A 29 -16.51 -4.81 -9.74
C ALA A 29 -16.46 -3.49 -10.56
N GLY A 30 -15.40 -3.26 -11.34
CA GLY A 30 -15.24 -2.09 -12.21
C GLY A 30 -14.85 -0.80 -11.48
N ARG A 31 -14.37 -0.89 -10.23
CA ARG A 31 -13.95 0.29 -9.45
C ARG A 31 -12.48 0.56 -9.67
N ARG A 32 -12.14 1.81 -10.00
CA ARG A 32 -10.75 2.27 -9.94
C ARG A 32 -10.27 2.20 -8.50
N THR A 33 -9.27 1.35 -8.26
CA THR A 33 -8.77 1.04 -6.92
C THR A 33 -7.28 1.32 -6.86
N LEU A 34 -6.85 2.02 -5.82
CA LEU A 34 -5.44 2.30 -5.51
C LEU A 34 -5.14 1.62 -4.17
N LEU A 35 -4.08 0.82 -4.12
CA LEU A 35 -3.50 0.37 -2.86
C LEU A 35 -2.30 1.24 -2.51
N VAL A 36 -2.14 1.52 -1.23
CA VAL A 36 -1.01 2.28 -0.68
C VAL A 36 -0.34 1.40 0.36
N ASP A 37 0.93 1.10 0.17
CA ASP A 37 1.74 0.34 1.13
C ASP A 37 2.33 1.29 2.15
N LEU A 38 1.94 1.15 3.41
CA LEU A 38 2.45 1.95 4.53
C LEU A 38 3.24 1.10 5.54
N ASP A 39 3.44 -0.19 5.23
CA ASP A 39 4.25 -1.07 6.06
C ASP A 39 5.71 -0.97 5.59
N PRO A 40 6.67 -0.56 6.45
CA PRO A 40 8.08 -0.49 6.07
C PRO A 40 8.66 -1.82 5.56
N GLN A 41 8.01 -2.96 5.85
CA GLN A 41 8.41 -4.26 5.30
C GLN A 41 8.06 -4.45 3.82
N GLY A 42 7.30 -3.52 3.20
CA GLY A 42 7.00 -3.56 1.77
C GLY A 42 6.20 -4.79 1.33
N SER A 43 5.50 -5.46 2.25
CA SER A 43 4.85 -6.75 1.97
C SER A 43 3.75 -6.65 0.91
N LEU A 44 3.08 -5.51 0.80
CA LEU A 44 2.08 -5.28 -0.25
C LEU A 44 2.77 -5.07 -1.61
N THR A 45 3.86 -4.30 -1.63
CA THR A 45 4.68 -4.07 -2.81
C THR A 45 5.24 -5.38 -3.37
N ALA A 46 5.84 -6.21 -2.50
CA ALA A 46 6.36 -7.52 -2.84
C ALA A 46 5.27 -8.50 -3.33
N TYR A 47 4.05 -8.40 -2.81
CA TYR A 47 2.92 -9.22 -3.27
C TYR A 47 2.65 -9.05 -4.77
N PHE A 48 2.89 -7.84 -5.31
CA PHE A 48 2.74 -7.55 -6.74
C PHE A 48 4.01 -7.80 -7.56
N GLY A 49 5.02 -8.45 -6.99
CA GLY A 49 6.26 -8.82 -7.69
C GLY A 49 7.28 -7.69 -7.83
N PHE A 50 7.09 -6.57 -7.13
CA PHE A 50 8.07 -5.49 -7.06
C PHE A 50 9.03 -5.71 -5.90
N ASP A 51 10.30 -5.38 -6.10
CA ASP A 51 11.30 -5.36 -5.03
C ASP A 51 11.24 -4.00 -4.32
N PRO A 52 10.76 -3.92 -3.06
CA PRO A 52 10.61 -2.64 -2.35
C PRO A 52 11.91 -1.86 -2.21
N ASP A 53 13.05 -2.56 -2.14
CA ASP A 53 14.37 -1.96 -1.95
C ASP A 53 14.96 -1.39 -3.26
N ARG A 54 14.31 -1.65 -4.40
CA ARG A 54 14.74 -1.22 -5.73
C ARG A 54 13.77 -0.25 -6.40
N MET A 55 12.77 0.23 -5.68
CA MET A 55 11.82 1.22 -6.19
C MET A 55 12.46 2.61 -6.23
N ASP A 56 12.27 3.34 -7.33
CA ASP A 56 12.79 4.71 -7.50
C ASP A 56 12.13 5.75 -6.57
N GLY A 57 10.99 5.39 -5.97
CA GLY A 57 10.27 6.22 -5.03
C GLY A 57 9.20 5.42 -4.29
N SER A 58 8.80 5.94 -3.12
CA SER A 58 7.94 5.26 -2.17
C SER A 58 7.02 6.24 -1.45
N VAL A 59 6.15 5.71 -0.60
CA VAL A 59 5.35 6.54 0.32
C VAL A 59 6.22 7.33 1.29
N TYR A 60 7.45 6.87 1.57
CA TYR A 60 8.38 7.58 2.43
C TYR A 60 8.72 8.94 1.83
N ASP A 61 9.12 8.98 0.56
CA ASP A 61 9.48 10.22 -0.16
C ASP A 61 8.30 11.21 -0.19
N LEU A 62 7.08 10.69 -0.36
CA LEU A 62 5.86 11.51 -0.33
C LEU A 62 5.62 12.16 1.04
N PHE A 63 5.94 11.46 2.13
CA PHE A 63 5.77 11.98 3.50
C PHE A 63 6.96 12.79 3.99
N ASP A 64 8.15 12.55 3.44
CA ASP A 64 9.41 13.24 3.71
C ASP A 64 9.53 14.54 2.91
N ALA A 65 8.82 14.68 1.79
CA ALA A 65 8.68 15.93 1.02
C ALA A 65 8.04 17.11 1.80
N ARG A 66 7.90 16.99 3.12
CA ARG A 66 7.62 18.08 4.05
C ARG A 66 8.93 18.71 4.51
N ASP A 67 9.57 19.43 3.60
CA ASP A 67 10.31 20.67 3.85
C ASP A 67 10.82 21.28 2.51
N GLY A 68 9.90 21.93 1.77
CA GLY A 68 10.25 23.08 0.94
C GLY A 68 11.05 22.89 -0.36
N ALA A 69 10.87 21.81 -1.12
CA ALA A 69 11.45 21.69 -2.47
C ALA A 69 10.43 21.22 -3.53
N ILE A 70 9.49 22.10 -3.87
CA ILE A 70 8.88 22.24 -5.21
C ILE A 70 8.94 23.72 -5.57
#